data_AF-A0A168Q472-F1
#
_entry.id   AF-A0A168Q472-F1
#
_cell.length_a   1.000
_cell.length_b   1.000
_cell.length_c   1.000
_cell.angle_alpha   90.00
_cell.angle_beta   90.00
_cell.angle_gamma   90.00
#
_symmetry.space_group_name_H-M   'P 1'
#
loop_
_entity.id
_entity.type
_entity.pdbx_description
1 polymer ?
#
loop_
_entity_poly.entity_id
_entity_poly.type
_entity_poly.pdbx_seq_one_letter_code
_entity_poly.pdbx_strand_id
1 'polypeptide(L)'
;MRFHSLTEELNSITTDYDYGIVPGSAAVFVKDEVLGIGRLDLTLLEGVMVVIEVSDQGYKIASSSPLSDDPMTLAASEQVQSCVDRQVFETMDNLLMTASPLFRERFQSTLYDKLHEVQQLQLLEQQQQQQPSLGHTSEDHRRESSTTASNAPIDQLTSVPEASSTSSSSSSSLSPALLSDPYTNVPMTTTNQYPAPTSLDSYITPASNHQDLMDEFNQWIH
;
A
#
# COMPACT_ATOMS: atom_id res chain seq x y z
N MET A 1 15.03 -8.81 -8.41
CA MET A 1 14.29 -9.30 -9.60
C MET A 1 12.81 -9.11 -9.33
N ARG A 2 12.21 -7.99 -9.78
CA ARG A 2 10.75 -7.92 -9.94
C ARG A 2 10.43 -8.35 -11.36
N PHE A 3 9.79 -9.51 -11.52
CA PHE A 3 9.33 -9.99 -12.82
C PHE A 3 7.80 -9.99 -12.88
N HIS A 4 7.16 -9.01 -12.26
CA HIS A 4 5.73 -8.78 -12.45
C HIS A 4 5.56 -7.77 -13.57
N SER A 5 4.52 -7.95 -14.39
CA SER A 5 4.17 -6.93 -15.37
C SER A 5 3.74 -5.65 -14.64
N LEU A 6 3.98 -4.48 -15.21
CA LEU A 6 3.51 -3.21 -14.65
C LEU A 6 2.01 -3.25 -14.31
N THR A 7 1.22 -3.90 -15.17
CA THR A 7 -0.22 -4.10 -14.96
C THR A 7 -0.52 -4.89 -13.69
N GLU A 8 0.20 -5.98 -13.46
CA GLU A 8 0.03 -6.84 -12.30
C GLU A 8 0.43 -6.11 -11.03
N GLU A 9 1.54 -5.38 -11.06
CA GLU A 9 1.99 -4.56 -9.93
C GLU A 9 0.99 -3.43 -9.60
N LEU A 10 0.47 -2.73 -10.60
CA LEU A 10 -0.56 -1.72 -10.39
C LEU A 10 -1.84 -2.33 -9.81
N ASN A 11 -2.28 -3.49 -10.32
CA ASN A 11 -3.46 -4.18 -9.81
C ASN A 11 -3.26 -4.69 -8.38
N SER A 12 -2.09 -5.25 -8.05
CA SER A 12 -1.82 -5.73 -6.69
C SER A 12 -1.83 -4.58 -5.70
N ILE A 13 -1.34 -3.40 -6.09
CA ILE A 13 -1.40 -2.20 -5.23
C ILE A 13 -2.85 -1.84 -4.87
N THR A 14 -3.78 -1.97 -5.81
CA THR A 14 -5.19 -1.62 -5.58
C THR A 14 -5.91 -2.53 -4.60
N THR A 15 -5.38 -3.72 -4.31
CA THR A 15 -6.03 -4.70 -3.44
C THR A 15 -5.24 -4.98 -2.16
N ASP A 16 -3.91 -5.04 -2.27
CA ASP A 16 -3.07 -5.59 -1.21
C ASP A 16 -2.90 -4.62 -0.04
N TYR A 17 -3.08 -3.32 -0.28
CA TYR A 17 -2.83 -2.26 0.69
C TYR A 17 -4.10 -1.70 1.35
N ASP A 18 -5.29 -2.19 0.99
CA ASP A 18 -6.59 -1.70 1.50
C ASP A 18 -6.72 -1.69 3.04
N TYR A 19 -5.94 -2.53 3.75
CA TYR A 19 -5.94 -2.55 5.22
C TYR A 19 -5.25 -1.34 5.87
N GLY A 20 -4.41 -0.63 5.13
CA GLY A 20 -3.57 0.46 5.63
C GLY A 20 -3.80 1.80 4.92
N ILE A 21 -4.69 1.84 3.93
CA ILE A 21 -5.16 3.05 3.24
C ILE A 21 -6.68 3.13 3.38
N VAL A 22 -7.30 4.17 2.83
CA VAL A 22 -8.77 4.21 2.72
C VAL A 22 -9.20 3.11 1.72
N PRO A 23 -10.03 2.13 2.13
CA PRO A 23 -10.39 1.00 1.27
C PRO A 23 -11.03 1.44 -0.04
N GLY A 24 -10.58 0.87 -1.15
CA GLY A 24 -11.10 1.20 -2.49
C GLY A 24 -10.76 2.62 -2.98
N SER A 25 -9.85 3.33 -2.30
CA SER A 25 -9.39 4.65 -2.74
C SER A 25 -8.29 4.60 -3.80
N ALA A 26 -7.64 3.45 -3.97
CA ALA A 26 -6.55 3.29 -4.93
C ALA A 26 -7.09 3.16 -6.36
N ALA A 27 -6.72 4.05 -7.26
CA ALA A 27 -7.12 3.98 -8.68
C ALA A 27 -5.96 4.31 -9.63
N VAL A 28 -5.85 3.50 -10.68
CA VAL A 28 -4.84 3.69 -11.73
C VAL A 28 -5.37 4.67 -12.77
N PHE A 29 -4.63 5.73 -13.06
CA PHE A 29 -5.04 6.74 -14.04
C PHE A 29 -4.02 6.97 -15.16
N VAL A 30 -2.77 6.51 -15.01
CA VAL A 30 -1.80 6.40 -16.12
C VAL A 30 -1.20 5.01 -16.14
N LYS A 31 -1.13 4.43 -17.33
CA LYS A 31 -0.47 3.16 -17.57
C LYS A 31 0.26 3.24 -18.91
N ASP A 32 1.58 3.35 -18.85
CA ASP A 32 2.46 3.33 -20.01
C ASP A 32 3.40 2.12 -19.94
N GLU A 33 3.05 1.05 -20.66
CA GLU A 33 3.86 -0.16 -20.72
C GLU A 33 5.13 0.01 -21.57
N VAL A 34 5.18 1.02 -22.45
CA VAL A 34 6.34 1.25 -23.31
C VAL A 34 7.47 1.89 -22.51
N LEU A 35 7.13 2.87 -21.68
CA LEU A 35 8.07 3.50 -20.75
C LEU A 35 8.22 2.73 -19.43
N GLY A 36 7.34 1.77 -19.15
CA GLY A 36 7.31 1.06 -17.88
C GLY A 36 6.91 1.97 -16.71
N ILE A 37 6.03 2.95 -16.97
CA ILE A 37 5.60 3.95 -15.98
C ILE A 37 4.09 3.81 -15.75
N GLY A 38 3.71 3.60 -14.49
CA GLY A 38 2.34 3.66 -14.02
C GLY A 38 2.14 4.84 -13.08
N ARG A 39 0.92 5.39 -13.04
CA ARG A 39 0.50 6.30 -11.97
C ARG A 39 -0.85 5.90 -11.43
N LEU A 40 -0.92 5.93 -10.12
CA LEU A 40 -2.14 5.70 -9.36
C LEU A 40 -2.30 6.78 -8.30
N ASP A 41 -3.53 7.11 -7.96
CA ASP A 41 -3.85 7.85 -6.75
C ASP A 41 -4.31 6.87 -5.68
N LEU A 42 -4.09 7.25 -4.42
CA LEU A 42 -4.69 6.58 -3.26
C LEU A 42 -4.87 7.58 -2.13
N THR A 43 -5.74 7.26 -1.18
CA THR A 43 -5.98 8.10 0.00
C THR A 43 -5.44 7.43 1.25
N LEU A 44 -4.53 8.11 1.93
CA LEU A 44 -3.98 7.68 3.22
C LEU A 44 -5.04 7.81 4.32
N LEU A 45 -4.89 7.05 5.41
CA LEU A 45 -5.82 7.05 6.53
C LEU A 45 -5.89 8.41 7.26
N GLU A 46 -4.85 9.23 7.10
CA GLU A 46 -4.77 10.60 7.58
C GLU A 46 -5.57 11.60 6.75
N GLY A 47 -6.34 11.17 5.73
CA GLY A 47 -7.12 12.07 4.88
C GLY A 47 -6.28 12.80 3.82
N VAL A 48 -5.11 12.28 3.48
CA VAL A 48 -4.21 12.84 2.46
C VAL A 48 -4.29 11.99 1.20
N MET A 49 -4.65 12.60 0.07
CA MET A 49 -4.58 11.95 -1.23
C MET A 49 -3.17 12.11 -1.79
N VAL A 50 -2.60 11.02 -2.28
CA VAL A 50 -1.27 11.00 -2.89
C VAL A 50 -1.32 10.40 -4.28
N VAL A 51 -0.52 10.95 -5.17
CA VAL A 51 -0.25 10.37 -6.48
C VAL A 51 1.10 9.67 -6.43
N ILE A 52 1.11 8.39 -6.76
CA ILE A 52 2.30 7.55 -6.77
C ILE A 52 2.64 7.19 -8.21
N GLU A 53 3.89 7.45 -8.58
CA GLU A 53 4.52 6.97 -9.80
C GLU A 53 5.19 5.62 -9.50
N VAL A 54 4.89 4.63 -10.34
CA VAL A 54 5.45 3.28 -10.29
C VAL A 54 6.31 3.09 -11.53
N SER A 55 7.57 2.72 -11.34
CA SER A 55 8.51 2.46 -12.43
C SER A 55 9.48 1.34 -12.09
N ASP A 56 10.38 1.02 -13.04
CA ASP A 56 11.46 0.05 -12.83
C ASP A 56 12.47 0.48 -11.74
N GLN A 57 12.51 1.76 -11.39
CA GLN A 57 13.35 2.30 -10.31
C GLN A 57 12.69 2.15 -8.93
N GLY A 58 11.38 1.86 -8.86
CA GLY A 58 10.61 1.75 -7.63
C GLY A 58 9.41 2.69 -7.61
N TYR A 59 9.09 3.18 -6.41
CA TYR A 59 7.90 4.00 -6.15
C TYR A 59 8.29 5.41 -5.73
N LYS A 60 7.57 6.41 -6.24
CA LYS A 60 7.81 7.82 -5.91
C LYS A 60 6.50 8.56 -5.76
N ILE A 61 6.40 9.41 -4.75
CA ILE A 61 5.25 10.31 -4.60
C ILE A 61 5.44 11.50 -5.56
N ALA A 62 4.55 11.63 -6.54
CA ALA A 62 4.56 12.71 -7.51
C ALA A 62 3.79 13.94 -7.01
N SER A 63 2.76 13.74 -6.19
CA SER A 63 2.05 14.84 -5.53
C SER A 63 1.29 14.36 -4.30
N SER A 64 0.92 15.31 -3.44
CA SER A 64 0.07 15.10 -2.28
C SER A 64 -0.90 16.26 -2.13
N SER A 65 -2.12 15.97 -1.69
CA SER A 65 -3.15 16.97 -1.39
C SER A 65 -3.93 16.56 -0.14
N PRO A 66 -4.11 17.46 0.84
CA PRO A 66 -5.05 17.21 1.93
C PRO A 66 -6.48 17.17 1.38
N LEU A 67 -7.33 16.31 1.93
CA LEU A 67 -8.77 16.26 1.58
C LEU A 67 -9.63 17.17 2.47
N SER A 68 -9.08 17.63 3.59
CA SER A 68 -9.75 18.48 4.56
C SER A 68 -8.77 19.44 5.23
N ASP A 69 -9.28 20.57 5.70
CA ASP A 69 -8.51 21.62 6.39
C ASP A 69 -8.34 21.35 7.90
N ASP A 70 -8.53 20.10 8.35
CA ASP A 70 -8.34 19.78 9.76
C ASP A 70 -6.84 19.73 10.11
N PRO A 71 -6.46 20.10 11.35
CA PRO A 71 -5.05 20.19 11.73
C PRO A 71 -4.25 18.89 11.58
N MET A 72 -4.91 17.72 11.72
CA MET A 72 -4.24 16.42 11.62
C MET A 72 -3.90 16.10 10.15
N THR A 73 -4.87 16.25 9.25
CA THR A 73 -4.69 16.06 7.81
C THR A 73 -3.65 17.02 7.24
N LEU A 74 -3.67 18.29 7.67
CA LEU A 74 -2.69 19.28 7.22
C LEU A 74 -1.27 18.93 7.67
N ALA A 75 -1.07 18.56 8.94
CA ALA A 75 0.23 18.13 9.44
C ALA A 75 0.74 16.87 8.73
N ALA A 76 -0.14 15.90 8.49
CA ALA A 76 0.20 14.70 7.71
C ALA A 76 0.57 15.06 6.27
N SER A 77 -0.17 15.97 5.63
CA SER A 77 0.15 16.45 4.28
C SER A 77 1.52 17.13 4.22
N GLU A 78 1.88 17.95 5.21
CA GLU A 78 3.21 18.57 5.29
C GLU A 78 4.32 17.52 5.42
N GLN A 79 4.10 16.47 6.22
CA GLN A 79 5.03 15.35 6.33
C GLN A 79 5.20 14.64 4.98
N VAL A 80 4.10 14.29 4.30
CA VAL A 80 4.15 13.63 2.98
C VAL A 80 4.84 14.52 1.95
N GLN A 81 4.61 15.84 2.01
CA GLN A 81 5.22 16.81 1.11
C GLN A 81 6.76 16.79 1.15
N SER A 82 7.35 16.40 2.29
CA SER A 82 8.80 16.22 2.42
C SER A 82 9.37 15.06 1.59
N CYS A 83 8.52 14.13 1.14
CA CYS A 83 8.90 12.96 0.33
C CYS A 83 8.65 13.17 -1.17
N VAL A 84 7.78 14.11 -1.54
CA VAL A 84 7.36 14.37 -2.93
C VAL A 84 8.56 14.72 -3.80
N ASP A 85 8.75 13.96 -4.89
CA ASP A 85 9.85 14.08 -5.86
C ASP A 85 11.28 14.00 -5.30
N ARG A 86 11.45 13.67 -4.01
CA ARG A 86 12.78 13.65 -3.35
C ARG A 86 13.33 12.25 -3.16
N GLN A 87 12.45 11.28 -2.93
CA GLN A 87 12.84 9.92 -2.58
C GLN A 87 12.18 8.91 -3.49
N VAL A 88 12.98 7.98 -4.00
CA VAL A 88 12.49 6.75 -4.63
C VAL A 88 12.57 5.65 -3.59
N PHE A 89 11.44 4.99 -3.39
CA PHE A 89 11.31 3.89 -2.45
C PHE A 89 11.44 2.57 -3.20
N GLU A 90 12.18 1.65 -2.60
CA GLU A 90 12.29 0.31 -3.16
C GLU A 90 10.91 -0.34 -3.18
N THR A 91 10.23 -0.49 -2.04
CA THR A 91 8.91 -1.15 -1.93
C THR A 91 7.78 -0.15 -1.65
N MET A 92 6.55 -0.53 -2.00
CA MET A 92 5.35 0.24 -1.64
C MET A 92 5.18 0.32 -0.13
N ASP A 93 5.48 -0.77 0.60
CA ASP A 93 5.51 -0.76 2.06
C ASP A 93 6.44 0.31 2.62
N ASN A 94 7.67 0.45 2.10
CA ASN A 94 8.61 1.46 2.58
C ASN A 94 8.11 2.88 2.32
N LEU A 95 7.44 3.10 1.18
CA LEU A 95 6.80 4.38 0.86
C LEU A 95 5.69 4.67 1.88
N LEU A 96 4.75 3.75 2.07
CA LEU A 96 3.60 3.94 2.96
C LEU A 96 4.02 4.05 4.43
N MET A 97 5.04 3.30 4.86
CA MET A 97 5.64 3.39 6.19
C MET A 97 6.22 4.77 6.50
N THR A 98 6.71 5.45 5.47
CA THR A 98 7.33 6.78 5.57
C THR A 98 6.27 7.88 5.48
N ALA A 99 5.31 7.71 4.56
CA ALA A 99 4.28 8.70 4.25
C ALA A 99 3.09 8.68 5.23
N SER A 100 2.75 7.52 5.81
CA SER A 100 1.56 7.34 6.65
C SER A 100 1.92 6.69 8.00
N PRO A 101 2.01 7.48 9.08
CA PRO A 101 2.12 6.95 10.43
C PRO A 101 1.01 5.93 10.78
N LEU A 102 -0.22 6.15 10.32
CA LEU A 102 -1.33 5.23 10.58
C LEU A 102 -1.18 3.91 9.82
N PHE A 103 -0.69 3.93 8.58
CA PHE A 103 -0.34 2.70 7.85
C PHE A 103 0.67 1.87 8.66
N ARG A 104 1.72 2.53 9.17
CA ARG A 104 2.75 1.87 9.98
C ARG A 104 2.17 1.22 11.23
N GLU A 105 1.31 1.91 11.96
CA GLU A 105 0.63 1.37 13.14
C GLU A 105 -0.23 0.15 12.78
N ARG A 106 -1.01 0.22 11.69
CA ARG A 106 -1.84 -0.89 11.22
C ARG A 106 -1.04 -2.10 10.79
N PHE A 107 0.05 -1.89 10.07
CA PHE A 107 0.95 -2.96 9.66
C PHE A 107 1.59 -3.63 10.88
N GLN A 108 2.08 -2.86 11.84
CA GLN A 108 2.65 -3.40 13.07
C GLN A 108 1.62 -4.23 13.85
N SER A 109 0.41 -3.69 14.06
CA SER A 109 -0.68 -4.41 14.71
C SER A 109 -0.96 -5.75 14.02
N THR A 110 -1.06 -5.74 12.69
CA THR A 110 -1.33 -6.94 11.89
C THR A 110 -0.21 -7.99 12.03
N LEU A 111 1.05 -7.56 12.08
CA LEU A 111 2.17 -8.46 12.31
C LEU A 111 2.13 -9.06 13.72
N TYR A 112 1.81 -8.27 14.74
CA TYR A 112 1.67 -8.76 16.11
C TYR A 112 0.54 -9.79 16.23
N ASP A 113 -0.61 -9.51 15.62
CA ASP A 113 -1.77 -10.40 15.65
C ASP A 113 -1.44 -11.75 14.99
N LYS A 114 -0.80 -11.73 13.82
CA LYS A 114 -0.36 -12.94 13.11
C LYS A 114 0.68 -13.75 13.91
N LEU A 115 1.65 -13.06 14.52
CA LEU A 115 2.67 -13.73 15.33
C LEU A 115 2.03 -14.42 16.54
N HIS A 116 1.07 -13.76 17.19
CA HIS A 116 0.34 -14.30 18.32
C HIS A 116 -0.55 -15.50 17.94
N GLU A 117 -1.17 -15.47 16.76
CA GLU A 117 -1.94 -16.60 16.22
C GLU A 117 -1.06 -17.83 15.99
N VAL A 118 0.10 -17.66 15.36
CA VAL A 118 1.07 -18.75 15.14
C VAL A 118 1.53 -19.36 16.46
N GLN A 119 1.80 -18.53 17.47
CA GLN A 119 2.20 -18.99 18.80
C GLN A 119 1.10 -19.83 19.47
N GLN A 120 -0.17 -19.42 19.35
CA GLN A 120 -1.30 -20.19 19.88
C GLN A 120 -1.47 -21.52 19.16
N LEU A 121 -1.37 -21.54 17.82
CA LEU A 121 -1.45 -22.77 17.04
C LEU A 121 -0.37 -23.77 17.46
N GLN A 122 0.86 -23.30 17.68
CA GLN A 122 1.97 -24.15 18.10
C GLN A 122 1.75 -24.78 19.50
N LEU A 123 1.06 -24.08 20.40
CA LEU A 123 0.67 -24.61 21.72
C LEU A 123 -0.43 -25.67 21.61
N LEU A 124 -1.39 -25.48 20.70
CA LEU A 124 -2.46 -26.44 20.42
C LEU A 124 -1.91 -27.74 19.81
N GLU A 125 -0.95 -27.65 18.89
CA GLU A 125 -0.30 -28.82 18.28
C GLU A 125 0.48 -29.65 19.31
N GLN A 126 1.16 -29.01 20.26
CA GLN A 126 1.87 -29.72 21.34
C GLN A 126 0.94 -30.46 22.30
N GLN A 127 -0.27 -29.95 22.55
CA GLN A 127 -1.26 -30.66 23.38
C GLN A 127 -1.85 -31.90 22.69
N GLN A 128 -2.02 -31.88 21.37
CA GLN A 128 -2.52 -33.06 20.64
C GLN A 128 -1.50 -34.21 20.58
N GLN A 129 -0.20 -33.93 20.55
CA GLN A 129 0.83 -34.99 20.56
C GLN A 129 1.01 -35.68 21.92
N GLN A 130 0.42 -35.15 23.01
CA GLN A 130 0.51 -35.75 24.34
C GLN A 130 -0.69 -36.64 24.72
N GLN A 131 -1.66 -36.88 23.81
CA GLN A 131 -2.62 -37.96 24.05
C GLN A 131 -1.96 -39.31 23.75
N PRO A 132 -1.75 -40.18 24.76
CA PRO A 132 -1.28 -41.53 24.51
C PRO A 132 -2.38 -42.28 23.76
N SER A 133 -2.03 -42.89 22.62
CA SER A 133 -2.86 -43.86 21.90
C SER A 133 -3.03 -45.13 22.73
N LEU A 134 -3.82 -45.03 23.81
CA LEU A 134 -4.23 -46.19 24.60
C LEU A 134 -5.40 -46.88 23.86
N GLY A 135 -5.07 -47.84 22.99
CA GLY A 135 -6.00 -48.89 22.58
C GLY A 135 -6.10 -49.14 21.09
N HIS A 136 -5.22 -50.00 20.57
CA HIS A 136 -5.59 -50.98 19.54
C HIS A 136 -4.65 -52.20 19.62
N THR A 137 -4.82 -53.00 20.68
CA THR A 137 -4.52 -54.43 20.64
C THR A 137 -5.82 -55.19 20.76
N SER A 138 -6.35 -55.64 19.63
CA SER A 138 -7.28 -56.78 19.55
C SER A 138 -7.26 -57.29 18.11
N GLU A 139 -6.25 -58.11 17.82
CA GLU A 139 -6.43 -59.26 16.93
C GLU A 139 -7.51 -60.16 17.58
N ASP A 140 -8.60 -60.51 16.89
CA ASP A 140 -8.63 -61.72 16.05
C ASP A 140 -10.05 -62.12 15.56
N HIS A 141 -10.09 -62.64 14.32
CA HIS A 141 -11.06 -63.57 13.69
C HIS A 141 -12.53 -63.15 13.38
N ARG A 142 -12.91 -63.15 12.07
CA ARG A 142 -13.51 -64.31 11.34
C ARG A 142 -14.02 -63.95 9.93
N ARG A 143 -13.79 -64.90 9.00
CA ARG A 143 -14.08 -65.01 7.56
C ARG A 143 -15.53 -64.71 7.06
N GLU A 144 -15.58 -64.47 5.74
CA GLU A 144 -16.64 -64.83 4.74
C GLU A 144 -17.93 -63.95 4.76
N SER A 145 -18.51 -63.42 3.67
CA SER A 145 -18.49 -63.68 2.22
C SER A 145 -19.11 -62.50 1.43
N SER A 146 -18.69 -62.36 0.16
CA SER A 146 -19.40 -61.84 -1.03
C SER A 146 -20.80 -61.19 -0.91
N THR A 147 -21.01 -60.03 -1.56
CA THR A 147 -21.88 -59.90 -2.76
C THR A 147 -21.81 -58.51 -3.43
N THR A 148 -21.77 -58.58 -4.76
CA THR A 148 -21.96 -57.58 -5.82
C THR A 148 -23.27 -56.78 -5.80
N ALA A 149 -23.21 -55.47 -6.10
CA ALA A 149 -24.10 -54.70 -6.99
C ALA A 149 -23.73 -53.20 -6.85
N SER A 150 -23.04 -52.58 -7.81
CA SER A 150 -23.62 -51.94 -9.00
C SER A 150 -24.73 -50.94 -8.65
N ASN A 151 -24.39 -49.65 -8.60
CA ASN A 151 -25.34 -48.58 -8.90
C ASN A 151 -24.62 -47.45 -9.64
N ALA A 152 -25.17 -47.16 -10.81
CA ALA A 152 -24.66 -46.33 -11.89
C ALA A 152 -24.78 -44.82 -11.60
N PRO A 153 -24.09 -43.97 -12.38
CA PRO A 153 -24.16 -42.51 -12.28
C PRO A 153 -25.41 -41.97 -13.01
N ILE A 154 -26.02 -40.93 -12.46
CA ILE A 154 -27.09 -40.17 -13.12
C ILE A 154 -26.51 -38.87 -13.67
N ASP A 155 -26.41 -38.82 -14.99
CA ASP A 155 -26.46 -37.61 -15.82
C ASP A 155 -27.92 -37.15 -15.97
N GLN A 156 -28.18 -35.85 -15.81
CA GLN A 156 -29.23 -35.08 -16.53
C GLN A 156 -29.14 -33.60 -16.14
N LEU A 157 -28.63 -32.73 -17.01
CA LEU A 157 -29.34 -31.98 -18.08
C LEU A 157 -30.04 -30.69 -17.58
N THR A 158 -29.45 -29.56 -18.02
CA THR A 158 -30.12 -28.47 -18.76
C THR A 158 -31.15 -27.58 -18.06
N SER A 159 -30.83 -26.27 -17.94
CA SER A 159 -31.63 -25.21 -18.59
C SER A 159 -31.06 -23.80 -18.34
N VAL A 160 -30.73 -23.11 -19.44
CA VAL A 160 -30.66 -21.64 -19.61
C VAL A 160 -32.08 -21.16 -19.96
N PRO A 161 -32.54 -20.00 -19.49
CA PRO A 161 -32.78 -18.83 -20.36
C PRO A 161 -32.34 -17.52 -19.68
N GLU A 162 -31.67 -16.58 -20.35
CA GLU A 162 -32.14 -15.61 -21.37
C GLU A 162 -32.43 -14.23 -20.76
N ALA A 163 -32.00 -13.23 -21.52
CA ALA A 163 -31.82 -11.84 -21.18
C ALA A 163 -33.11 -11.08 -20.85
N SER A 164 -32.96 -10.00 -20.08
CA SER A 164 -33.76 -8.79 -20.24
C SER A 164 -32.97 -7.58 -19.76
N SER A 165 -32.60 -6.79 -20.76
CA SER A 165 -32.17 -5.40 -20.72
C SER A 165 -33.11 -4.48 -19.95
N THR A 166 -32.56 -3.53 -19.20
CA THR A 166 -33.19 -2.20 -19.05
C THR A 166 -32.14 -1.11 -18.91
N SER A 167 -32.11 -0.28 -19.95
CA SER A 167 -31.58 1.06 -20.03
C SER A 167 -32.07 1.98 -18.91
N SER A 168 -31.19 2.83 -18.38
CA SER A 168 -31.59 4.20 -18.04
C SER A 168 -30.42 5.16 -18.28
N SER A 169 -30.58 5.89 -19.38
CA SER A 169 -29.91 7.13 -19.73
C SER A 169 -30.46 8.28 -18.89
N SER A 170 -29.57 9.09 -18.31
CA SER A 170 -29.90 10.47 -17.94
C SER A 170 -28.73 11.38 -18.24
N SER A 171 -28.82 11.98 -19.42
CA SER A 171 -28.11 13.16 -19.88
C SER A 171 -28.68 14.42 -19.23
N SER A 172 -27.79 15.28 -18.74
CA SER A 172 -28.04 16.72 -18.54
C SER A 172 -26.70 17.36 -18.18
N SER A 173 -26.30 18.52 -18.64
CA SER A 173 -26.68 19.40 -19.74
C SER A 173 -25.66 20.54 -19.66
N LEU A 174 -25.23 21.00 -20.82
CA LEU A 174 -24.29 22.12 -21.01
C LEU A 174 -24.79 23.40 -20.33
N SER A 175 -23.85 24.14 -19.73
CA SER A 175 -23.96 25.58 -19.52
C SER A 175 -22.69 26.27 -20.03
N PRO A 176 -22.76 26.99 -21.17
CA PRO A 176 -21.77 27.98 -21.52
C PRO A 176 -22.25 29.36 -21.03
N ALA A 177 -21.43 30.06 -20.26
CA ALA A 177 -21.61 31.49 -20.00
C ALA A 177 -20.41 32.23 -20.59
N LEU A 178 -20.69 32.94 -21.69
CA LEU A 178 -19.85 33.93 -22.34
C LEU A 178 -20.13 35.32 -21.74
N LEU A 179 -19.14 36.23 -21.92
CA LEU A 179 -19.23 37.70 -21.84
C LEU A 179 -19.38 38.29 -20.42
N SER A 180 -18.66 39.32 -19.95
CA SER A 180 -17.71 40.32 -20.48
C SER A 180 -16.89 40.81 -19.24
N ASP A 181 -15.80 41.58 -19.23
CA ASP A 181 -15.45 42.83 -19.92
C ASP A 181 -14.08 43.31 -19.32
N PRO A 182 -13.49 44.47 -19.69
CA PRO A 182 -12.08 44.53 -20.08
C PRO A 182 -11.24 45.55 -19.28
N TYR A 183 -9.96 45.64 -19.66
CA TYR A 183 -8.99 46.71 -19.34
C TYR A 183 -8.70 47.00 -17.86
N THR A 184 -7.49 46.66 -17.41
CA THR A 184 -6.63 47.69 -16.80
C THR A 184 -5.19 47.49 -17.23
N ASN A 185 -4.67 48.59 -17.76
CA ASN A 185 -3.38 48.83 -18.37
C ASN A 185 -2.32 49.13 -17.30
N VAL A 186 -1.13 48.50 -17.44
CA VAL A 186 0.27 48.96 -17.16
C VAL A 186 0.63 49.54 -15.75
N PRO A 187 1.93 49.58 -15.33
CA PRO A 187 3.15 49.55 -16.12
C PRO A 187 4.28 48.59 -15.69
N MET A 188 5.14 48.33 -16.69
CA MET A 188 6.54 47.97 -16.56
C MET A 188 7.29 48.93 -15.61
N THR A 189 8.02 48.36 -14.66
CA THR A 189 9.26 48.95 -14.16
C THR A 189 10.38 47.94 -14.36
N THR A 190 11.12 48.17 -15.44
CA THR A 190 12.51 47.80 -15.61
C THR A 190 13.31 48.27 -14.39
N THR A 191 14.06 47.40 -13.73
CA THR A 191 15.36 47.76 -13.12
C THR A 191 16.17 46.48 -12.94
N ASN A 192 17.17 46.35 -13.82
CA ASN A 192 18.39 45.60 -13.60
C ASN A 192 19.03 46.04 -12.28
N GLN A 193 19.32 45.11 -11.37
CA GLN A 193 20.53 45.21 -10.56
C GLN A 193 20.94 43.83 -10.04
N TYR A 194 21.85 43.21 -10.79
CA TYR A 194 22.87 42.36 -10.21
C TYR A 194 23.83 43.24 -9.40
N PRO A 195 24.22 42.79 -8.20
CA PRO A 195 25.64 42.54 -8.01
C PRO A 195 25.93 41.16 -7.39
N ALA A 196 26.84 40.45 -8.07
CA ALA A 196 28.01 39.72 -7.59
C ALA A 196 27.99 38.85 -6.30
N PRO A 197 28.77 37.75 -6.30
CA PRO A 197 28.67 36.66 -5.34
C PRO A 197 29.39 36.99 -4.04
N THR A 198 28.77 36.66 -2.91
CA THR A 198 29.47 36.58 -1.62
C THR A 198 29.90 35.15 -1.35
N SER A 199 31.20 35.09 -1.05
CA SER A 199 32.07 33.98 -0.73
C SER A 199 31.55 33.09 0.40
N LEU A 200 31.89 31.79 0.23
CA LEU A 200 32.16 30.81 1.27
C LEU A 200 32.75 31.44 2.55
N ASP A 201 32.21 31.02 3.69
CA ASP A 201 33.04 30.59 4.82
C ASP A 201 32.22 29.65 5.72
N SER A 202 32.52 28.36 5.61
CA SER A 202 32.01 27.29 6.46
C SER A 202 33.11 26.88 7.42
N TYR A 203 32.99 27.24 8.69
CA TYR A 203 33.79 26.64 9.78
C TYR A 203 32.91 26.38 10.99
N ILE A 204 32.17 25.27 11.01
CA ILE A 204 31.75 24.64 12.27
C ILE A 204 31.83 23.12 12.08
N THR A 205 32.95 22.55 12.48
CA THR A 205 33.06 21.15 12.91
C THR A 205 32.50 21.03 14.32
N PRO A 206 31.64 20.02 14.56
CA PRO A 206 31.78 19.23 15.77
C PRO A 206 32.03 17.78 15.36
N ALA A 207 33.28 17.36 15.51
CA ALA A 207 33.62 15.95 15.61
C ALA A 207 33.09 15.46 16.96
N SER A 208 31.86 14.95 16.97
CA SER A 208 31.29 14.26 18.14
C SER A 208 31.55 12.76 17.98
N ASN A 209 32.62 12.33 18.65
CA ASN A 209 32.76 11.11 19.43
C ASN A 209 32.03 9.86 18.91
N HIS A 210 32.69 9.14 18.01
CA HIS A 210 32.45 7.70 17.82
C HIS A 210 33.23 6.84 18.85
N GLN A 211 34.01 7.47 19.73
CA GLN A 211 34.82 6.82 20.76
C GLN A 211 34.05 6.60 22.08
N ASP A 212 33.13 7.51 22.46
CA ASP A 212 32.37 7.39 23.72
C ASP A 212 31.35 6.23 23.71
N LEU A 213 30.84 5.85 22.53
CA LEU A 213 29.86 4.75 22.41
C LEU A 213 30.46 3.37 22.70
N MET A 214 31.79 3.21 22.60
CA MET A 214 32.44 1.93 22.89
C MET A 214 32.79 1.77 24.38
N ASP A 215 32.92 2.87 25.13
CA ASP A 215 33.16 2.81 26.57
C ASP A 215 31.86 2.52 27.36
N GLU A 216 30.70 2.95 26.86
CA GLU A 216 29.40 2.64 27.49
C GLU A 216 29.02 1.15 27.31
N PHE A 217 29.36 0.52 26.18
CA PHE A 217 29.05 -0.90 25.95
C PHE A 217 29.88 -1.84 26.84
N ASN A 218 31.10 -1.46 27.20
CA ASN A 218 31.97 -2.26 28.08
C ASN A 218 31.57 -2.22 29.55
N GLN A 219 30.69 -1.29 29.95
CA GLN A 219 30.24 -1.16 31.34
C GLN A 219 29.01 -2.02 31.68
N TRP A 220 28.41 -2.69 30.68
CA TRP A 220 27.26 -3.58 30.84
C TRP A 220 27.63 -5.08 30.89
N ILE A 221 28.90 -5.43 30.66
CA ILE A 221 29.39 -6.82 30.57
C ILE A 221 30.11 -7.29 31.86
N HIS A 222 30.11 -6.48 32.92
CA HIS A 222 30.56 -6.86 34.27
C HIS A 222 29.53 -6.49 35.33
#